data_AF-A0A8C9FRK9-F1
#
_entry.id   AF-A0A8C9FRK9-F1
#
_cell.length_a   1.000
_cell.length_b   1.000
_cell.length_c   1.000
_cell.angle_alpha   90.00
_cell.angle_beta   90.00
_cell.angle_gamma   90.00
#
_symmetry.space_group_name_H-M   'P 1'
#
loop_
_entity.id
_entity.type
_entity.pdbx_description
1 polymer ?
#
loop_
_entity_poly.entity_id
_entity_poly.type
_entity_poly.pdbx_seq_one_letter_code
_entity_poly.pdbx_strand_id
1 'polypeptide(L)'
;GSGTRLVHLDLKGAPPRAAYLAEVLPLLRAMGATGLLLEYEDAFPYAAPLEALRAPHAYRSYWAAPRHWGWRSCRWCRASGTWR
;
A
#
# COMPACT_ATOMS: atom_id res chain seq x y z
N GLY A 1 -24.77 14.80 -5.33
CA GLY A 1 -24.51 13.47 -4.77
C GLY A 1 -23.09 13.06 -5.11
N SER A 2 -22.24 12.73 -4.14
CA SER A 2 -20.90 12.22 -4.44
C SER A 2 -20.99 10.73 -4.71
N GLY A 3 -21.10 10.34 -5.98
CA GLY A 3 -20.95 8.95 -6.38
C GLY A 3 -19.54 8.46 -6.05
N THR A 4 -19.39 7.15 -5.81
CA THR A 4 -18.10 6.51 -5.58
C THR A 4 -17.21 6.69 -6.81
N ARG A 5 -15.98 7.18 -6.61
CA ARG A 5 -14.94 7.32 -7.64
C ARG A 5 -13.74 6.51 -7.19
N LEU A 6 -13.61 5.30 -7.72
CA LEU A 6 -12.51 4.39 -7.40
C LEU A 6 -11.38 4.56 -8.40
N VAL A 7 -10.14 4.57 -7.90
CA VAL A 7 -8.95 4.42 -8.74
C VAL A 7 -8.44 3.00 -8.58
N HIS A 8 -8.34 2.27 -9.69
CA HIS A 8 -7.72 0.97 -9.73
C HIS A 8 -6.21 1.14 -9.93
N LEU A 9 -5.40 0.62 -9.00
CA LEU A 9 -3.95 0.58 -9.12
C LEU A 9 -3.53 -0.89 -9.26
N ASP A 10 -3.09 -1.23 -10.46
CA ASP A 10 -2.46 -2.50 -10.77
C ASP A 10 -0.97 -2.42 -10.40
N LEU A 11 -0.57 -3.22 -9.41
CA LEU A 11 0.80 -3.32 -8.92
C LEU A 11 1.43 -4.67 -9.28
N LYS A 12 0.72 -5.54 -9.99
CA LYS A 12 1.17 -6.88 -10.38
C LYS A 12 2.41 -6.79 -11.25
N GLY A 13 3.37 -7.69 -11.01
CA GLY A 13 4.53 -7.90 -11.88
C GLY A 13 5.55 -6.76 -11.92
N ALA A 14 5.20 -5.51 -11.60
CA ALA A 14 6.13 -4.38 -11.53
C ALA A 14 5.62 -3.28 -10.57
N PRO A 15 5.49 -3.56 -9.26
CA PRO A 15 5.08 -2.57 -8.29
C PRO A 15 5.99 -1.33 -8.32
N PRO A 16 5.42 -0.10 -8.39
CA PRO A 16 6.19 1.12 -8.21
C PRO A 16 6.83 1.17 -6.82
N ARG A 17 7.78 2.08 -6.60
CA ARG A 17 8.35 2.27 -5.26
C ARG A 17 7.29 2.83 -4.32
N ALA A 18 7.31 2.41 -3.05
CA ALA A 18 6.40 2.93 -2.03
C ALA A 18 6.46 4.46 -1.87
N ALA A 19 7.65 5.06 -2.08
CA ALA A 19 7.83 6.52 -2.07
C ALA A 19 7.02 7.21 -3.18
N TYR A 20 6.98 6.62 -4.38
CA TYR A 20 6.20 7.16 -5.49
C TYR A 20 4.70 7.08 -5.22
N LEU A 21 4.22 5.97 -4.65
CA LEU A 21 2.82 5.88 -4.21
C LEU A 21 2.49 6.96 -3.16
N ALA A 22 3.40 7.25 -2.23
CA ALA A 22 3.18 8.30 -1.24
C ALA A 22 3.01 9.70 -1.87
N GLU A 23 3.62 9.95 -3.03
CA GLU A 23 3.45 11.18 -3.81
C GLU A 23 2.15 11.18 -4.64
N VAL A 24 1.77 10.04 -5.23
CA VAL A 24 0.60 9.92 -6.12
C VAL A 24 -0.72 9.88 -5.37
N LEU A 25 -0.81 9.21 -4.22
CA LEU A 25 -2.08 9.04 -3.49
C LEU A 25 -2.75 10.38 -3.09
N PRO A 26 -2.02 11.41 -2.61
CA PRO A 26 -2.58 12.75 -2.39
C PRO A 26 -3.16 13.38 -3.65
N LEU A 27 -2.52 13.19 -4.81
CA LEU A 27 -3.00 13.71 -6.09
C LEU A 27 -4.31 13.05 -6.51
N LEU A 28 -4.42 11.72 -6.37
CA LEU A 28 -5.67 10.99 -6.64
C LEU A 28 -6.83 11.52 -5.80
N ARG A 29 -6.58 11.80 -4.51
CA ARG A 29 -7.57 12.42 -3.62
C ARG A 29 -7.94 13.83 -4.07
N ALA A 30 -6.96 14.65 -4.46
CA ALA A 30 -7.21 16.00 -4.98
C ALA A 30 -8.07 15.98 -6.26
N MET A 31 -7.93 14.94 -7.08
CA MET A 31 -8.77 14.70 -8.27
C MET A 31 -10.18 14.14 -7.94
N GLY A 32 -10.51 13.99 -6.66
CA GLY A 32 -11.83 13.56 -6.20
C GLY A 32 -12.01 12.05 -6.13
N ALA A 33 -10.94 11.26 -6.12
CA ALA A 33 -11.03 9.83 -5.80
C ALA A 33 -11.56 9.65 -4.36
N THR A 34 -12.52 8.75 -4.21
CA THR A 34 -13.15 8.41 -2.92
C THR A 34 -12.68 7.06 -2.39
N GLY A 35 -11.96 6.29 -3.20
CA GLY A 35 -11.41 4.99 -2.80
C GLY A 35 -10.37 4.49 -3.78
N LEU A 36 -9.64 3.46 -3.35
CA LEU A 36 -8.63 2.75 -4.13
C LEU A 36 -9.02 1.28 -4.21
N LEU A 37 -8.84 0.69 -5.38
CA LEU A 37 -8.79 -0.75 -5.56
C LEU A 37 -7.34 -1.09 -5.89
N LEU A 38 -6.71 -1.94 -5.09
CA LEU A 38 -5.30 -2.30 -5.25
C LEU A 38 -5.20 -3.78 -5.65
N GLU A 39 -4.53 -4.04 -6.76
CA GLU A 39 -4.23 -5.39 -7.23
C GLU A 39 -2.73 -5.65 -7.07
N TYR A 40 -2.35 -6.54 -6.15
CA TYR A 40 -0.93 -6.83 -5.84
C TYR A 40 -0.40 -8.09 -6.51
N GLU A 41 -1.21 -9.16 -6.62
CA GLU A 41 -0.76 -10.52 -6.98
C GLU A 41 0.61 -10.89 -6.37
N ASP A 42 1.63 -11.12 -7.21
CA ASP A 42 2.97 -11.56 -6.86
C ASP A 42 3.81 -10.46 -6.20
N ALA A 43 3.39 -9.20 -6.29
CA ALA A 43 4.01 -8.06 -5.61
C ALA A 43 3.65 -7.99 -4.12
N PHE A 44 2.68 -8.79 -3.66
CA PHE A 44 2.31 -8.85 -2.26
C PHE A 44 3.47 -9.44 -1.43
N PRO A 45 3.76 -8.92 -0.22
CA PRO A 45 4.85 -9.40 0.62
C PRO A 45 4.51 -10.75 1.28
N TYR A 46 4.25 -11.80 0.49
CA TYR A 46 4.02 -13.13 1.02
C TYR A 46 5.23 -13.58 1.85
N ALA A 47 4.92 -14.20 2.97
CA ALA A 47 5.87 -14.87 3.84
C ALA A 47 5.44 -16.33 4.00
N ALA A 48 6.29 -17.14 4.62
CA ALA A 48 6.02 -18.54 4.88
C ALA A 48 4.56 -18.76 5.37
N PRO A 49 3.85 -19.77 4.83
CA PRO A 49 4.30 -20.78 3.87
C PRO A 49 4.19 -20.35 2.39
N LEU A 50 3.71 -19.14 2.11
CA LEU A 50 3.36 -18.68 0.75
C LEU A 50 4.49 -17.93 0.04
N GLU A 51 5.72 -17.99 0.53
CA GLU A 51 6.85 -17.24 -0.02
C GLU A 51 7.11 -17.55 -1.51
N ALA A 52 6.78 -18.76 -1.96
CA ALA A 52 6.90 -19.15 -3.37
C ALA A 52 5.98 -18.36 -4.33
N LEU A 53 4.93 -17.71 -3.82
CA LEU A 53 4.03 -16.84 -4.61
C LEU A 53 4.58 -15.42 -4.78
N ARG A 54 5.66 -15.06 -4.07
CA ARG A 54 6.22 -13.71 -4.05
C ARG A 54 7.22 -13.51 -5.18
N ALA A 55 7.03 -12.47 -5.98
CA ALA A 55 8.02 -12.03 -6.95
C ALA A 55 9.29 -11.47 -6.26
N PRO A 56 10.47 -11.56 -6.90
CA PRO A 56 11.73 -11.06 -6.31
C PRO A 56 11.71 -9.57 -5.90
N HIS A 57 10.92 -8.78 -6.62
CA HIS A 57 10.77 -7.33 -6.46
C HIS A 57 9.45 -6.93 -5.78
N ALA A 58 8.77 -7.90 -5.16
CA ALA A 58 7.63 -7.64 -4.30
C ALA A 58 7.98 -6.69 -3.15
N TYR A 59 6.95 -6.06 -2.58
CA TYR A 59 7.15 -5.28 -1.37
C TYR A 59 7.69 -6.16 -0.24
N ARG A 60 8.37 -5.53 0.72
CA ARG A 60 8.80 -6.20 1.95
C ARG A 60 7.70 -6.06 3.00
N SER A 61 7.50 -7.11 3.79
CA SER A 61 6.59 -7.01 4.93
C SER A 61 7.18 -6.02 5.94
N TYR A 62 6.34 -5.11 6.45
CA TYR A 62 6.76 -4.14 7.47
C TYR A 62 7.22 -4.84 8.75
N TRP A 63 6.68 -6.03 9.03
CA TRP A 63 7.07 -6.86 10.18
C TRP A 63 8.46 -7.50 10.05
N ALA A 64 8.99 -7.61 8.82
CA ALA A 64 10.35 -8.09 8.56
C ALA A 64 11.37 -6.95 8.40
N ALA A 65 10.95 -5.68 8.35
CA ALA A 65 11.86 -4.55 8.34
C ALA A 65 12.45 -4.32 9.74
N PRO A 66 13.78 -4.13 9.88
CA PRO A 66 14.37 -3.82 11.19
C PRO A 66 13.72 -2.56 11.78
N ARG A 67 13.36 -2.63 13.07
CA ARG A 67 12.51 -1.68 13.82
C ARG A 67 12.95 -0.21 13.81
N HIS A 68 14.05 0.14 13.12
CA HIS A 68 14.57 1.49 12.98
C HIS A 68 13.93 2.29 11.83
N TRP A 69 13.24 1.65 10.87
CA TRP A 69 12.40 2.35 9.89
C TRP A 69 11.02 2.68 10.51
N GLY A 70 11.03 3.61 11.46
CA GLY A 70 9.83 4.08 12.14
C GLY A 70 8.93 4.88 11.20
N TRP A 71 7.91 4.23 10.63
CA TRP A 71 6.74 4.89 10.03
C TRP A 71 5.81 5.55 11.08
N ARG A 72 6.35 6.01 12.22
CA ARG A 72 5.58 6.73 13.25
C ARG A 72 5.08 8.11 12.77
N SER A 73 5.52 8.58 11.60
CA SER A 73 5.17 9.89 11.04
C SER A 73 4.08 9.87 9.97
N CYS A 74 3.53 8.72 9.57
CA CYS A 74 2.36 8.71 8.70
C CYS A 74 1.12 9.12 9.49
N ARG A 75 0.85 10.41 9.51
CA ARG A 75 -0.26 11.08 10.21
C ARG A 75 -1.64 10.62 9.69
N TRP A 76 -1.69 9.89 8.59
CA TRP A 76 -2.92 9.38 7.96
C TRP A 76 -3.49 8.09 8.58
N CYS A 77 -2.65 7.20 9.15
CA CYS A 77 -3.16 6.00 9.84
C CYS A 77 -3.59 6.26 11.29
N ARG A 78 -3.40 7.48 11.80
CA ARG A 78 -3.71 7.88 13.18
C ARG A 78 -5.10 8.51 13.30
N ALA A 79 -6.05 8.07 12.49
CA ALA A 79 -7.43 8.56 12.47
C ALA A 79 -8.46 7.42 12.67
N SER A 80 -8.17 6.48 13.57
CA SER A 80 -9.18 5.67 14.27
C SER A 80 -8.46 4.79 15.29
N GLY A 81 -8.14 5.39 16.44
CA GLY A 81 -7.55 4.66 17.55
C GLY A 81 -8.57 3.76 18.21
N THR A 82 -8.41 2.44 18.05
CA THR A 82 -8.56 1.40 19.08
C THR A 82 -8.01 0.10 18.51
N TRP A 83 -6.91 -0.40 19.09
CA TRP A 83 -6.47 -1.78 18.94
C TRP A 83 -6.62 -2.44 20.31
N ARG A 84 -7.61 -3.32 20.45
CA ARG A 84 -7.56 -4.43 21.41
C ARG A 84 -6.91 -5.61 20.72
#